data_AF-A0A5J4QFV9-F1
#
_entry.id   AF-A0A5J4QFV9-F1
#
_cell.length_a   1.000
_cell.length_b   1.000
_cell.length_c   1.000
_cell.angle_alpha   90.00
_cell.angle_beta   90.00
_cell.angle_gamma   90.00
#
_symmetry.space_group_name_H-M   'P 1'
#
loop_
_entity.id
_entity.type
_entity.pdbx_description
1 polymer ?
#
loop_
_entity_poly.entity_id
_entity_poly.type
_entity_poly.pdbx_seq_one_letter_code
_entity_poly.pdbx_strand_id
1 'polypeptide(L)'
;MIFQVIIRHKNSILYIFIGKIIIRKFLKKVIGYTSGENETISIPFLADYDEYAEHTATRALRKSGELDYEPRFYFMDYNTNLGIVISNLIFEECEGVKELKDELKIDKIRNFQIIIQTNSPAAPKFPVEGEKGVVLTEDLKKWRNNLINAATCYDYDEKLNKYTLDFYFNDVTKEAMSFFFQSAYNLYTALYKFELLNNLMIDKSVRKNIEKDRKERRLINKMPTIPNKDKVLHYSELKLKLKNGQFVDYLSLSDGEHQYFNIFGSIIMVNQDNSLFLLDEPETHFNPKWRRLFISHLRLLTKSRKQDLFLTSHSPFIV
;
A
#
# COMPACT_ATOMS: atom_id res chain seq x y z
N MET A 1 -10.32 -10.20 -25.90
CA MET A 1 -9.03 -10.33 -26.62
C MET A 1 -8.63 -11.79 -26.66
N ILE A 2 -8.29 -12.30 -27.84
CA ILE A 2 -7.53 -13.55 -27.98
C ILE A 2 -6.07 -13.15 -27.74
N PHE A 3 -5.44 -13.79 -26.76
CA PHE A 3 -4.03 -13.55 -26.47
C PHE A 3 -3.22 -14.71 -27.06
N GLN A 4 -2.18 -14.36 -27.79
CA GLN A 4 -1.20 -15.32 -28.30
C GLN A 4 0.02 -15.22 -27.39
N VAL A 5 0.28 -16.29 -26.64
CA VAL A 5 1.51 -16.40 -25.85
C VAL A 5 2.55 -17.11 -26.70
N ILE A 6 3.67 -16.44 -26.92
CA ILE A 6 4.81 -16.96 -27.68
C ILE A 6 5.85 -17.40 -26.66
N ILE A 7 6.05 -18.70 -26.52
CA ILE A 7 7.12 -19.25 -25.68
C ILE A 7 8.28 -19.63 -26.62
N ARG A 8 9.42 -18.95 -26.46
CA ARG A 8 10.64 -19.23 -27.23
C ARG A 8 11.60 -20.06 -26.37
N HIS A 9 11.89 -21.28 -26.80
CA HIS A 9 12.84 -22.16 -26.13
C HIS A 9 13.94 -22.58 -27.09
N LYS A 10 15.16 -22.06 -26.91
CA LYS A 10 16.44 -22.25 -27.65
C LYS A 10 16.34 -22.46 -29.19
N ASN A 11 15.66 -23.48 -29.70
CA ASN A 11 15.45 -23.77 -31.13
C ASN A 11 13.97 -23.95 -31.56
N SER A 12 12.98 -23.61 -30.73
CA SER A 12 11.56 -23.76 -31.08
C SER A 12 10.72 -22.59 -30.58
N ILE A 13 9.68 -22.27 -31.35
CA ILE A 13 8.65 -21.29 -31.00
C ILE A 13 7.35 -22.06 -30.81
N LEU A 14 6.83 -22.06 -29.58
CA LEU A 14 5.53 -22.65 -29.27
C LEU A 14 4.49 -21.53 -29.26
N TYR A 15 3.47 -21.67 -30.12
CA TYR A 15 2.33 -20.76 -30.16
C TYR A 15 1.21 -21.34 -29.33
N ILE A 16 0.94 -20.73 -28.18
CA ILE A 16 -0.21 -21.10 -27.35
C ILE A 16 -1.33 -20.09 -27.65
N PHE A 17 -2.37 -20.57 -28.33
CA PHE A 17 -3.60 -19.83 -28.54
C PHE A 17 -4.45 -19.94 -27.27
N ILE A 18 -4.50 -18.87 -26.48
CA ILE A 18 -5.35 -18.87 -25.29
C ILE A 18 -6.67 -18.19 -25.65
N GLY A 19 -7.67 -19.03 -25.96
CA GLY A 19 -9.05 -18.64 -26.22
C GLY A 19 -9.68 -18.06 -24.95
N LYS A 20 -9.66 -16.71 -24.84
CA LYS A 20 -10.08 -15.93 -23.66
C LYS A 20 -9.30 -16.26 -22.38
N ILE A 21 -8.15 -15.61 -22.20
CA ILE A 21 -7.58 -15.43 -20.87
C ILE A 21 -8.50 -14.50 -20.08
N ILE A 22 -9.13 -15.00 -19.03
CA ILE A 22 -9.64 -14.13 -17.98
C ILE A 22 -8.43 -13.76 -17.12
N ILE A 23 -7.79 -12.62 -17.43
CA ILE A 23 -6.56 -12.17 -16.76
C ILE A 23 -6.76 -12.16 -15.22
N ARG A 24 -7.98 -11.82 -14.77
CA ARG A 24 -8.40 -11.86 -13.35
C ARG A 24 -8.29 -13.23 -12.67
N LYS A 25 -8.23 -14.34 -13.41
CA LYS A 25 -8.04 -15.70 -12.86
C LYS A 25 -6.56 -16.07 -12.70
N PHE A 26 -5.67 -15.37 -13.41
CA PHE A 26 -4.23 -15.64 -13.40
C PHE A 26 -3.49 -14.66 -12.50
N LEU A 27 -3.69 -13.35 -12.68
CA LEU A 27 -3.09 -12.32 -11.84
C LEU A 27 -3.93 -12.09 -10.59
N LYS A 28 -3.34 -12.39 -9.43
CA LYS A 28 -3.98 -12.18 -8.12
C LYS A 28 -3.76 -10.77 -7.61
N LYS A 29 -2.56 -10.23 -7.81
CA LYS A 29 -2.16 -8.87 -7.39
C LYS A 29 -1.35 -8.17 -8.47
N VAL A 30 -1.54 -6.86 -8.55
CA VAL A 30 -0.73 -5.95 -9.37
C VAL A 30 -0.25 -4.83 -8.46
N ILE A 31 1.06 -4.64 -8.41
CA ILE A 31 1.72 -3.66 -7.55
C ILE A 31 2.42 -2.68 -8.47
N GLY A 32 2.07 -1.40 -8.39
CA GLY A 32 2.67 -0.32 -9.17
C GLY A 32 3.60 0.53 -8.32
N TYR A 33 4.74 0.89 -8.87
CA TYR A 33 5.69 1.83 -8.32
C TYR A 33 6.14 2.81 -9.39
N THR A 34 6.34 4.05 -9.01
CA THR A 34 7.09 5.03 -9.80
C THR A 34 7.87 5.93 -8.86
N SER A 35 9.12 6.25 -9.23
CA SER A 35 9.96 7.19 -8.49
C SER A 35 9.60 8.66 -8.74
N GLY A 36 8.75 8.92 -9.73
CA GLY A 36 8.26 10.24 -10.07
C GLY A 36 6.76 10.23 -10.34
N GLU A 37 6.28 11.21 -11.08
CA GLU A 37 4.87 11.33 -11.43
C GLU A 37 4.60 10.67 -12.79
N ASN A 38 4.94 9.38 -12.94
CA ASN A 38 4.56 8.67 -14.16
C ASN A 38 3.04 8.42 -14.15
N GLU A 39 2.33 9.34 -14.79
CA GLU A 39 0.87 9.33 -14.91
C GLU A 39 0.37 8.09 -15.66
N THR A 40 1.17 7.52 -16.57
CA THR A 40 0.78 6.32 -17.33
C THR A 40 0.58 5.11 -16.42
N ILE A 41 1.45 4.94 -15.42
CA ILE A 41 1.37 3.83 -14.47
C ILE A 41 0.40 4.17 -13.34
N SER A 42 0.42 5.39 -12.81
CA SER A 42 -0.39 5.75 -11.63
C SER A 42 -1.89 5.85 -11.93
N ILE A 43 -2.31 6.33 -13.10
CA ILE A 43 -3.73 6.59 -13.42
C ILE A 43 -4.64 5.35 -13.22
N PRO A 44 -4.31 4.16 -13.76
CA PRO A 44 -5.15 2.98 -13.58
C PRO A 44 -5.36 2.61 -12.10
N PHE A 45 -4.34 2.80 -11.26
CA PHE A 45 -4.44 2.51 -9.83
C PHE A 45 -5.26 3.57 -9.11
N LEU A 46 -5.05 4.85 -9.42
CA LEU A 46 -5.85 5.94 -8.84
C LEU A 46 -7.33 5.80 -9.19
N ALA A 47 -7.66 5.30 -10.38
CA ALA A 47 -9.04 4.99 -10.75
C ALA A 47 -9.64 3.82 -9.92
N ASP A 48 -8.84 2.78 -9.65
CA ASP A 48 -9.25 1.66 -8.77
C ASP A 48 -9.50 2.13 -7.33
N TYR A 49 -8.74 3.13 -6.84
CA TYR A 49 -8.93 3.70 -5.51
C TYR A 49 -10.30 4.37 -5.37
N ASP A 50 -10.67 5.15 -6.40
CA ASP A 50 -11.97 5.82 -6.46
C ASP A 50 -13.13 4.81 -6.49
N GLU A 51 -12.99 3.77 -7.31
CA GLU A 51 -13.97 2.68 -7.41
C GLU A 51 -14.12 1.91 -6.08
N TYR A 52 -13.00 1.56 -5.44
CA TYR A 52 -13.01 0.88 -4.14
C TYR A 52 -13.70 1.72 -3.07
N ALA A 53 -13.38 3.02 -3.01
CA ALA A 53 -13.95 3.93 -2.05
C ALA A 53 -15.48 4.08 -2.23
N GLU A 54 -15.96 4.27 -3.45
CA GLU A 54 -17.41 4.37 -3.73
C GLU A 54 -18.13 3.04 -3.49
N HIS A 55 -17.51 1.90 -3.86
CA HIS A 55 -18.04 0.58 -3.58
C HIS A 55 -18.21 0.35 -2.07
N THR A 56 -17.15 0.61 -1.29
CA THR A 56 -17.16 0.43 0.16
C THR A 56 -18.17 1.33 0.84
N ALA A 57 -18.25 2.61 0.44
CA ALA A 57 -19.26 3.53 0.95
C ALA A 57 -20.69 3.02 0.63
N THR A 58 -20.94 2.57 -0.59
CA THR A 58 -22.26 2.05 -0.99
C THR A 58 -22.67 0.82 -0.19
N ARG A 59 -21.73 -0.10 0.07
CA ARG A 59 -21.99 -1.30 0.90
C ARG A 59 -22.31 -0.91 2.34
N ALA A 60 -21.51 0.00 2.91
CA ALA A 60 -21.71 0.48 4.27
C ALA A 60 -23.10 1.13 4.46
N LEU A 61 -23.56 1.91 3.49
CA LEU A 61 -24.88 2.56 3.52
C LEU A 61 -26.04 1.59 3.34
N ARG A 62 -25.91 0.62 2.43
CA ARG A 62 -27.01 -0.31 2.10
C ARG A 62 -27.13 -1.47 3.09
N LYS A 63 -26.19 -1.63 4.02
CA LYS A 63 -26.00 -2.86 4.80
C LYS A 63 -26.07 -4.10 3.90
N SER A 64 -25.59 -3.99 2.64
CA SER A 64 -25.71 -5.08 1.69
C SER A 64 -24.80 -6.22 2.17
N GLY A 65 -25.32 -7.45 2.14
CA GLY A 65 -24.51 -8.65 2.37
C GLY A 65 -23.53 -8.96 1.24
N GLU A 66 -23.24 -7.98 0.36
CA GLU A 66 -22.24 -8.13 -0.68
C GLU A 66 -20.86 -8.26 -0.02
N LEU A 67 -20.17 -9.33 -0.38
CA LEU A 67 -18.84 -9.64 0.13
C LEU A 67 -17.88 -8.51 -0.21
N ASP A 68 -17.10 -8.08 0.79
CA ASP A 68 -15.95 -7.22 0.53
C ASP A 68 -14.98 -7.94 -0.42
N TYR A 69 -14.24 -7.16 -1.18
CA TYR A 69 -13.14 -7.72 -1.96
C TYR A 69 -11.80 -7.18 -1.47
N GLU A 70 -10.78 -8.00 -1.66
CA GLU A 70 -9.41 -7.58 -1.42
C GLU A 70 -8.92 -6.72 -2.60
N PRO A 71 -8.43 -5.49 -2.38
CA PRO A 71 -7.98 -4.62 -3.46
C PRO A 71 -6.88 -5.31 -4.26
N ARG A 72 -7.07 -5.47 -5.57
CA ARG A 72 -6.10 -6.20 -6.41
C ARG A 72 -4.93 -5.34 -6.84
N PHE A 73 -5.08 -4.03 -6.75
CA PHE A 73 -4.09 -3.04 -7.16
C PHE A 73 -3.52 -2.36 -5.93
N TYR A 74 -2.20 -2.44 -5.77
CA TYR A 74 -1.44 -1.67 -4.79
C TYR A 74 -0.59 -0.65 -5.50
N PHE A 75 -0.79 0.64 -5.21
CA PHE A 75 0.07 1.68 -5.75
C PHE A 75 0.93 2.28 -4.64
N MET A 76 2.23 2.21 -4.85
CA MET A 76 3.25 2.59 -3.89
C MET A 76 3.75 3.99 -4.26
N ASP A 77 3.09 5.02 -3.72
CA ASP A 77 3.52 6.40 -3.85
C ASP A 77 4.47 6.77 -2.70
N TYR A 78 5.45 7.62 -2.98
CA TYR A 78 6.41 8.15 -2.01
C TYR A 78 5.75 8.65 -0.71
N ASN A 79 4.53 9.20 -0.81
CA ASN A 79 3.80 9.80 0.31
C ASN A 79 3.00 8.81 1.18
N THR A 80 2.76 7.57 0.74
CA THR A 80 1.81 6.63 1.39
C THR A 80 2.44 5.30 1.83
N ASN A 81 3.77 5.22 1.93
CA ASN A 81 4.45 3.93 2.13
C ASN A 81 4.75 3.57 3.61
N LEU A 82 4.30 4.38 4.57
CA LEU A 82 4.48 4.09 5.99
C LEU A 82 3.83 2.76 6.40
N GLY A 83 2.69 2.41 5.81
CA GLY A 83 2.06 1.11 6.03
C GLY A 83 2.93 -0.08 5.64
N ILE A 84 3.72 0.03 4.56
CA ILE A 84 4.68 -1.00 4.12
C ILE A 84 5.79 -1.15 5.17
N VAL A 85 6.33 -0.03 5.64
CA VAL A 85 7.41 -0.01 6.64
C VAL A 85 6.94 -0.61 7.95
N ILE A 86 5.80 -0.15 8.46
CA ILE A 86 5.18 -0.65 9.69
C ILE A 86 4.94 -2.16 9.59
N SER A 87 4.33 -2.60 8.49
CA SER A 87 3.99 -4.01 8.31
C SER A 87 5.20 -4.91 8.21
N ASN A 88 6.26 -4.53 7.48
CA ASN A 88 7.46 -5.35 7.40
C ASN A 88 8.21 -5.43 8.73
N LEU A 89 8.36 -4.31 9.45
CA LEU A 89 9.17 -4.28 10.66
C LEU A 89 8.45 -4.86 11.89
N ILE A 90 7.12 -4.87 11.92
CA ILE A 90 6.37 -5.62 12.95
C ILE A 90 6.57 -7.13 12.75
N PHE A 91 6.52 -7.59 11.50
CA PHE A 91 6.65 -9.00 11.13
C PHE A 91 8.07 -9.33 10.63
N GLU A 92 9.06 -8.98 11.45
CA GLU A 92 10.49 -9.09 11.09
C GLU A 92 11.00 -10.51 10.83
N GLU A 93 10.24 -11.53 11.21
CA GLU A 93 10.55 -12.94 10.95
C GLU A 93 10.34 -13.34 9.48
N CYS A 94 9.71 -12.48 8.67
CA CYS A 94 9.45 -12.77 7.27
C CYS A 94 10.76 -12.82 6.45
N GLU A 95 10.88 -13.82 5.57
CA GLU A 95 12.04 -14.01 4.70
C GLU A 95 12.31 -12.73 3.87
N GLY A 96 13.55 -12.22 3.94
CA GLY A 96 13.98 -11.00 3.26
C GLY A 96 13.96 -9.74 4.14
N VAL A 97 13.21 -9.71 5.25
CA VAL A 97 13.14 -8.52 6.12
C VAL A 97 14.47 -8.29 6.84
N LYS A 98 15.18 -9.36 7.21
CA LYS A 98 16.50 -9.24 7.84
C LYS A 98 17.50 -8.57 6.91
N GLU A 99 17.58 -9.01 5.66
CA GLU A 99 18.44 -8.43 4.63
C GLU A 99 18.09 -6.96 4.36
N LEU A 100 16.79 -6.64 4.31
CA LEU A 100 16.29 -5.27 4.19
C LEU A 100 16.76 -4.38 5.37
N LYS A 101 16.59 -4.86 6.61
CA LYS A 101 17.03 -4.17 7.83
C LYS A 101 18.55 -3.98 7.86
N ASP A 102 19.29 -4.98 7.39
CA ASP A 102 20.75 -4.97 7.34
C ASP A 102 21.28 -3.91 6.38
N GLU A 103 20.75 -3.85 5.15
CA GLU A 103 21.16 -2.84 4.17
C GLU A 103 20.78 -1.41 4.59
N LEU A 104 19.65 -1.23 5.25
CA LEU A 104 19.19 0.09 5.74
C LEU A 104 19.71 0.45 7.14
N LYS A 105 20.48 -0.44 7.78
CA LYS A 105 20.98 -0.27 9.16
C LYS A 105 19.88 0.01 10.19
N ILE A 106 18.69 -0.53 9.98
CA ILE A 106 17.55 -0.42 10.89
C ILE A 106 17.56 -1.62 11.84
N ASP A 107 17.47 -1.38 13.14
CA ASP A 107 17.35 -2.43 14.17
C ASP A 107 15.90 -2.85 14.33
N LYS A 108 14.98 -1.91 14.60
CA LYS A 108 13.54 -2.19 14.74
C LYS A 108 12.72 -0.91 14.75
N ILE A 109 11.40 -1.03 14.68
CA ILE A 109 10.50 0.07 15.03
C ILE A 109 10.66 0.39 16.51
N ARG A 110 10.62 1.67 16.84
CA ARG A 110 10.60 2.16 18.22
C ARG A 110 9.18 2.49 18.67
N ASN A 111 8.45 3.26 17.87
CA ASN A 111 7.04 3.56 18.07
C ASN A 111 6.41 3.96 16.72
N PHE A 112 5.09 3.97 16.67
CA PHE A 112 4.33 4.60 15.60
C PHE A 112 2.94 4.99 16.11
N GLN A 113 2.33 5.96 15.45
CA GLN A 113 0.99 6.41 15.77
C GLN A 113 0.11 6.38 14.51
N ILE A 114 -1.05 5.73 14.64
CA ILE A 114 -2.06 5.63 13.58
C ILE A 114 -3.27 6.42 14.02
N ILE A 115 -3.76 7.29 13.15
CA ILE A 115 -4.98 8.05 13.39
C ILE A 115 -6.06 7.56 12.42
N ILE A 116 -7.18 7.12 12.98
CA ILE A 116 -8.37 6.71 12.22
C ILE A 116 -9.52 7.63 12.61
N GLN A 117 -10.08 8.36 11.66
CA GLN A 117 -11.22 9.24 11.87
C GLN A 117 -12.25 9.08 10.77
N THR A 118 -13.53 9.30 11.09
CA THR A 118 -14.58 9.19 10.07
C THR A 118 -15.44 10.42 9.93
N ASN A 119 -15.46 11.33 10.91
CA ASN A 119 -16.35 12.48 10.93
C ASN A 119 -15.58 13.81 10.90
N SER A 120 -14.60 13.92 9.99
CA SER A 120 -13.90 15.17 9.72
C SER A 120 -14.82 16.21 9.06
N PRO A 121 -14.48 17.52 9.08
CA PRO A 121 -15.30 18.55 8.44
C PRO A 121 -15.51 18.36 6.93
N ALA A 122 -14.53 17.75 6.24
CA ALA A 122 -14.62 17.39 4.83
C ALA A 122 -15.36 16.07 4.58
N ALA A 123 -15.76 15.34 5.62
CA ALA A 123 -16.41 14.05 5.47
C ALA A 123 -17.78 14.18 4.81
N PRO A 124 -18.15 13.23 3.94
CA PRO A 124 -19.46 13.22 3.32
C PRO A 124 -20.56 13.04 4.38
N LYS A 125 -21.63 13.82 4.26
CA LYS A 125 -22.79 13.73 5.17
C LYS A 125 -23.79 12.72 4.62
N PHE A 126 -23.61 11.46 4.96
CA PHE A 126 -24.58 10.42 4.63
C PHE A 126 -25.67 10.32 5.72
N PRO A 127 -26.95 10.13 5.33
CA PRO A 127 -28.03 9.93 6.29
C PRO A 127 -28.02 8.46 6.75
N VAL A 128 -27.24 8.16 7.79
CA VAL A 128 -27.30 6.89 8.51
C VAL A 128 -27.60 7.16 9.98
N GLU A 129 -28.57 6.46 10.56
CA GLU A 129 -28.89 6.58 11.97
C GLU A 129 -27.66 6.24 12.84
N GLY A 130 -27.21 7.22 13.62
CA GLY A 130 -26.11 7.05 14.59
C GLY A 130 -24.69 7.16 14.04
N GLU A 131 -24.48 7.10 12.72
CA GLU A 131 -23.14 7.23 12.10
C GLU A 131 -23.04 8.52 11.29
N LYS A 132 -22.04 9.35 11.59
CA LYS A 132 -21.75 10.61 10.87
C LYS A 132 -20.42 10.50 10.11
N GLY A 133 -20.38 11.10 8.93
CA GLY A 133 -19.21 11.09 8.06
C GLY A 133 -19.08 9.78 7.26
N VAL A 134 -17.87 9.22 7.20
CA VAL A 134 -17.58 7.96 6.53
C VAL A 134 -18.09 6.77 7.35
N VAL A 135 -19.07 6.05 6.81
CA VAL A 135 -19.60 4.83 7.42
C VAL A 135 -18.66 3.68 7.08
N LEU A 136 -18.14 2.99 8.09
CA LEU A 136 -17.28 1.82 7.91
C LEU A 136 -18.12 0.56 7.74
N THR A 137 -17.67 -0.35 6.88
CA THR A 137 -18.25 -1.70 6.79
C THR A 137 -17.87 -2.53 8.02
N GLU A 138 -18.59 -3.63 8.28
CA GLU A 138 -18.34 -4.48 9.46
C GLU A 138 -16.91 -5.06 9.48
N ASP A 139 -16.36 -5.42 8.32
CA ASP A 139 -14.97 -5.88 8.22
C ASP A 139 -13.98 -4.78 8.62
N LEU A 140 -14.20 -3.54 8.17
CA LEU A 140 -13.36 -2.40 8.54
C LEU A 140 -13.54 -2.02 10.02
N LYS A 141 -14.75 -2.11 10.57
CA LYS A 141 -14.97 -1.96 12.02
C LYS A 141 -14.19 -3.01 12.80
N LYS A 142 -14.17 -4.26 12.34
CA LYS A 142 -13.36 -5.33 12.93
C LYS A 142 -11.86 -5.03 12.87
N TRP A 143 -11.34 -4.60 11.72
CA TRP A 143 -9.93 -4.21 11.58
C TRP A 143 -9.57 -3.01 12.48
N ARG A 144 -10.44 -2.00 12.57
CA ARG A 144 -10.26 -0.87 13.49
C ARG A 144 -10.22 -1.36 14.93
N ASN A 145 -11.15 -2.21 15.34
CA ASN A 145 -11.18 -2.76 16.70
C ASN A 145 -9.94 -3.61 17.00
N ASN A 146 -9.45 -4.38 16.03
CA ASN A 146 -8.18 -5.09 16.15
C ASN A 146 -6.99 -4.14 16.36
N LEU A 147 -6.93 -3.02 15.63
CA LEU A 147 -5.90 -1.99 15.85
C LEU A 147 -6.02 -1.36 17.25
N ILE A 148 -7.23 -1.04 17.70
CA ILE A 148 -7.48 -0.51 19.05
C ILE A 148 -7.00 -1.49 20.12
N ASN A 149 -7.35 -2.77 19.97
CA ASN A 149 -6.98 -3.82 20.94
C ASN A 149 -5.47 -4.13 20.94
N ALA A 150 -4.78 -3.88 19.82
CA ALA A 150 -3.33 -4.04 19.71
C ALA A 150 -2.55 -2.79 20.15
N ALA A 151 -3.21 -1.64 20.31
CA ALA A 151 -2.58 -0.38 20.66
C ALA A 151 -2.07 -0.41 22.11
N THR A 152 -0.93 0.23 22.36
CA THR A 152 -0.40 0.40 23.71
C THR A 152 -1.31 1.31 24.53
N CYS A 153 -1.80 2.38 23.90
CA CYS A 153 -2.87 3.23 24.41
C CYS A 153 -3.58 3.92 23.25
N TYR A 154 -4.75 4.50 23.52
CA TYR A 154 -5.44 5.32 22.55
C TYR A 154 -6.17 6.48 23.20
N ASP A 155 -6.40 7.52 22.41
CA ASP A 155 -7.30 8.63 22.71
C ASP A 155 -8.49 8.61 21.74
N TYR A 156 -9.67 9.01 22.21
CA TYR A 156 -10.89 9.04 21.40
C TYR A 156 -11.62 10.37 21.48
N ASP A 157 -11.79 11.02 20.32
CA ASP A 157 -12.60 12.23 20.16
C ASP A 157 -13.96 11.86 19.55
N GLU A 158 -15.01 11.94 20.37
CA GLU A 158 -16.40 11.67 19.99
C GLU A 158 -16.92 12.59 18.86
N LYS A 159 -16.48 13.86 18.81
CA LYS A 159 -16.99 14.82 17.82
C LYS A 159 -16.55 14.46 16.43
N LEU A 160 -15.27 14.10 16.28
CA LEU A 160 -14.66 13.72 15.00
C LEU A 160 -14.76 12.21 14.72
N ASN A 161 -15.27 11.44 15.69
CA ASN A 161 -15.16 9.98 15.71
C ASN A 161 -13.73 9.53 15.37
N LYS A 162 -12.76 10.10 16.10
CA LYS A 162 -11.33 10.00 15.82
C LYS A 162 -10.65 9.19 16.91
N TYR A 163 -9.97 8.13 16.51
CA TYR A 163 -9.07 7.35 17.34
C TYR A 163 -7.63 7.73 17.03
N THR A 164 -6.88 8.12 18.07
CA THR A 164 -5.42 8.27 18.01
C THR A 164 -4.82 7.04 18.69
N LEU A 165 -4.20 6.15 17.92
CA LEU A 165 -3.68 4.87 18.40
C LEU A 165 -2.16 4.92 18.51
N ASP A 166 -1.65 4.78 19.73
CA ASP A 166 -0.22 4.80 20.01
C ASP A 166 0.32 3.37 20.18
N PHE A 167 1.39 3.08 19.45
CA PHE A 167 2.06 1.78 19.51
C PHE A 167 3.51 1.97 19.95
N TYR A 168 3.82 1.45 21.13
CA TYR A 168 5.20 1.26 21.58
C TYR A 168 5.64 -0.16 21.21
N PHE A 169 6.69 -0.29 20.40
CA PHE A 169 7.09 -1.62 19.91
C PHE A 169 7.93 -2.38 20.95
N ASN A 170 7.35 -3.46 21.46
CA ASN A 170 7.95 -4.46 22.34
C ASN A 170 7.38 -5.85 22.00
N ASP A 171 7.82 -6.88 22.73
CA ASP A 171 7.41 -8.26 22.45
C ASP A 171 5.90 -8.46 22.58
N VAL A 172 5.25 -7.81 23.56
CA VAL A 172 3.79 -7.87 23.76
C VAL A 172 3.03 -7.25 22.59
N THR A 173 3.47 -6.07 22.09
CA THR A 173 2.88 -5.43 20.91
C THR A 173 3.09 -6.29 19.66
N LYS A 174 4.27 -6.93 19.52
CA LYS A 174 4.55 -7.87 18.41
C LYS A 174 3.61 -9.08 18.46
N GLU A 175 3.38 -9.65 19.64
CA GLU A 175 2.45 -10.76 19.86
C GLU A 175 1.00 -10.37 19.55
N ALA A 176 0.54 -9.22 20.07
CA ALA A 176 -0.81 -8.72 19.82
C ALA A 176 -1.06 -8.48 18.31
N MET A 177 -0.12 -7.82 17.63
CA MET A 177 -0.20 -7.61 16.17
C MET A 177 -0.19 -8.94 15.41
N SER A 178 0.65 -9.89 15.82
CA SER A 178 0.70 -11.22 15.21
C SER A 178 -0.62 -11.98 15.41
N PHE A 179 -1.24 -11.85 16.58
CA PHE A 179 -2.53 -12.48 16.87
C PHE A 179 -3.66 -11.92 15.99
N PHE A 180 -3.78 -10.59 15.89
CA PHE A 180 -4.89 -9.96 15.18
C PHE A 180 -4.74 -9.94 13.66
N PHE A 181 -3.52 -9.81 13.15
CA PHE A 181 -3.26 -9.65 11.71
C PHE A 181 -2.63 -10.88 11.06
N GLN A 182 -1.94 -11.73 11.81
CA GLN A 182 -1.29 -12.98 11.34
C GLN A 182 -0.12 -12.79 10.38
N SER A 183 -0.11 -11.75 9.55
CA SER A 183 0.97 -11.48 8.59
C SER A 183 1.11 -9.99 8.28
N ALA A 184 2.31 -9.60 7.81
CA ALA A 184 2.59 -8.26 7.27
C ALA A 184 1.58 -7.88 6.17
N TYR A 185 1.26 -8.84 5.31
CA TYR A 185 0.33 -8.65 4.19
C TYR A 185 -1.07 -8.26 4.65
N ASN A 186 -1.62 -8.95 5.67
CA ASN A 186 -2.95 -8.66 6.20
C ASN A 186 -2.98 -7.32 6.92
N LEU A 187 -1.94 -6.98 7.69
CA LEU A 187 -1.82 -5.67 8.34
C LEU A 187 -1.79 -4.56 7.29
N TYR A 188 -0.93 -4.67 6.28
CA TYR A 188 -0.88 -3.71 5.19
C TYR A 188 -2.20 -3.63 4.43
N THR A 189 -2.85 -4.76 4.14
CA THR A 189 -4.17 -4.78 3.49
C THR A 189 -5.19 -3.98 4.29
N ALA A 190 -5.23 -4.13 5.61
CA ALA A 190 -6.13 -3.39 6.47
C ALA A 190 -5.83 -1.88 6.43
N LEU A 191 -4.57 -1.49 6.63
CA LEU A 191 -4.14 -0.09 6.60
C LEU A 191 -4.43 0.56 5.24
N TYR A 192 -4.09 -0.14 4.16
CA TYR A 192 -4.31 0.30 2.80
C TYR A 192 -5.80 0.51 2.50
N LYS A 193 -6.68 -0.41 2.93
CA LYS A 193 -8.13 -0.24 2.76
C LYS A 193 -8.65 1.03 3.43
N PHE A 194 -8.14 1.40 4.61
CA PHE A 194 -8.50 2.68 5.23
C PHE A 194 -7.93 3.88 4.47
N GLU A 195 -6.70 3.78 3.94
CA GLU A 195 -6.12 4.85 3.11
C GLU A 195 -6.94 5.10 1.83
N LEU A 196 -7.48 4.05 1.20
CA LEU A 196 -8.37 4.18 0.05
C LEU A 196 -9.62 5.03 0.37
N LEU A 197 -10.11 4.96 1.61
CA LEU A 197 -11.26 5.77 2.04
C LEU A 197 -10.94 7.26 2.15
N ASN A 198 -9.65 7.66 2.13
CA ASN A 198 -9.27 9.07 2.06
C ASN A 198 -9.90 9.74 0.82
N ASN A 199 -10.04 9.04 -0.31
CA ASN A 199 -10.64 9.61 -1.52
C ASN A 199 -12.11 10.04 -1.32
N LEU A 200 -12.81 9.52 -0.29
CA LEU A 200 -14.15 9.98 0.05
C LEU A 200 -14.19 11.42 0.57
N MET A 201 -13.06 11.96 1.02
CA MET A 201 -12.92 13.36 1.48
C MET A 201 -12.91 14.35 0.33
N ILE A 202 -12.71 13.88 -0.91
CA ILE A 202 -12.75 14.71 -2.10
C ILE A 202 -14.20 14.83 -2.56
N ASP A 203 -14.64 16.05 -2.85
CA ASP A 203 -15.98 16.35 -3.34
C ASP A 203 -16.36 15.48 -4.55
N LYS A 204 -17.61 14.97 -4.54
CA LYS A 204 -18.09 14.05 -5.57
C LYS A 204 -18.08 14.67 -6.98
N SER A 205 -18.32 15.98 -7.08
CA SER A 205 -18.25 16.71 -8.36
C SER A 205 -16.82 16.75 -8.91
N VAL A 206 -15.83 17.02 -8.04
CA VAL A 206 -14.41 17.06 -8.39
C VAL A 206 -13.94 15.68 -8.84
N ARG A 207 -14.27 14.61 -8.10
CA ARG A 207 -13.94 13.23 -8.49
C ARG A 207 -14.51 12.87 -9.86
N LYS A 208 -15.80 13.16 -10.10
CA LYS A 208 -16.44 12.90 -11.41
C LYS A 208 -15.81 13.68 -12.57
N ASN A 209 -15.40 14.93 -12.33
CA ASN A 209 -14.71 15.73 -13.33
C ASN A 209 -13.34 15.12 -13.65
N ILE A 210 -12.56 14.74 -12.64
CA ILE A 210 -11.26 14.08 -12.82
C ILE A 210 -11.41 12.74 -13.55
N GLU A 211 -12.41 11.92 -13.19
CA GLU A 211 -12.72 10.67 -13.91
C GLU A 211 -13.05 10.91 -15.39
N LYS A 212 -13.82 11.95 -15.68
CA LYS A 212 -14.16 12.34 -17.06
C LYS A 212 -12.92 12.80 -17.82
N ASP A 213 -12.11 13.67 -17.24
CA ASP A 213 -10.88 14.18 -17.84
C ASP A 213 -9.89 13.05 -18.14
N ARG A 214 -9.75 12.08 -17.22
CA ARG A 214 -8.94 10.86 -17.40
C ARG A 214 -9.43 10.01 -18.58
N LYS A 215 -10.75 9.79 -18.70
CA LYS A 215 -11.35 9.03 -19.82
C LYS A 215 -11.15 9.72 -21.17
N GLU A 216 -11.26 11.04 -21.18
CA GLU A 216 -11.12 11.86 -22.39
C GLU A 216 -9.65 12.15 -22.75
N ARG A 217 -8.68 11.66 -21.96
CA ARG A 217 -7.23 11.92 -22.10
C ARG A 217 -6.91 13.42 -22.24
N ARG A 218 -7.70 14.28 -21.59
CA ARG A 218 -7.45 15.73 -21.50
C ARG A 218 -6.30 16.00 -20.53
N LEU A 219 -5.85 17.26 -20.45
CA LEU A 219 -4.86 17.71 -19.45
C LEU A 219 -5.19 17.09 -18.09
N ILE A 220 -4.26 16.32 -17.56
CA ILE A 220 -4.50 15.39 -16.46
C ILE A 220 -4.60 16.22 -15.17
N ASN A 221 -5.82 16.37 -14.68
CA ASN A 221 -6.05 16.93 -13.35
C ASN A 221 -5.69 15.87 -12.31
N LYS A 222 -4.63 16.13 -11.54
CA LYS A 222 -4.26 15.30 -10.40
C LYS A 222 -5.34 15.35 -9.33
N MET A 223 -5.45 14.28 -8.55
CA MET A 223 -6.28 14.32 -7.36
C MET A 223 -5.72 15.37 -6.39
N PRO A 224 -6.58 16.22 -5.80
CA PRO A 224 -6.13 17.16 -4.79
C PRO A 224 -5.56 16.40 -3.60
N THR A 225 -4.50 16.94 -3.00
CA THR A 225 -3.95 16.41 -1.76
C THR A 225 -4.90 16.70 -0.61
N ILE A 226 -5.26 15.65 0.14
CA ILE A 226 -6.15 15.78 1.29
C ILE A 226 -5.31 16.17 2.51
N PRO A 227 -5.66 17.23 3.26
CA PRO A 227 -4.98 17.57 4.50
C PRO A 227 -5.08 16.43 5.53
N ASN A 228 -4.03 16.21 6.33
CA ASN A 228 -4.04 15.13 7.34
C ASN A 228 -5.22 15.23 8.32
N LYS A 229 -5.64 16.45 8.67
CA LYS A 229 -6.83 16.69 9.52
C LYS A 229 -8.15 16.17 8.94
N ASP A 230 -8.20 15.90 7.65
CA ASP A 230 -9.41 15.47 6.94
C ASP A 230 -9.34 13.98 6.55
N LYS A 231 -8.14 13.40 6.40
CA LYS A 231 -7.93 11.99 6.01
C LYS A 231 -8.61 11.01 6.97
N VAL A 232 -9.19 9.94 6.43
CA VAL A 232 -9.73 8.81 7.18
C VAL A 232 -8.63 8.07 7.94
N LEU A 233 -7.54 7.71 7.26
CA LEU A 233 -6.33 7.18 7.90
C LEU A 233 -5.10 8.00 7.51
N HIS A 234 -4.31 8.32 8.53
CA HIS A 234 -2.96 8.82 8.36
C HIS A 234 -2.08 8.39 9.52
N TYR A 235 -0.77 8.45 9.31
CA TYR A 235 0.24 8.25 10.33
C TYR A 235 0.76 9.61 10.75
N SER A 236 0.87 9.82 12.05
CA SER A 236 1.38 11.07 12.64
C SER A 236 2.82 10.93 13.11
N GLU A 237 3.24 9.74 13.52
CA GLU A 237 4.59 9.45 13.99
C GLU A 237 5.03 8.05 13.54
N LEU A 238 6.30 7.93 13.16
CA LEU A 238 7.01 6.66 13.04
C LEU A 238 8.47 6.89 13.43
N LYS A 239 8.90 6.33 14.56
CA LYS A 239 10.30 6.35 14.98
C LYS A 239 10.92 4.98 14.84
N LEU A 240 12.16 4.97 14.37
CA LEU A 240 12.97 3.79 14.18
C LEU A 240 14.14 3.79 15.15
N LYS A 241 14.54 2.59 15.58
CA LYS A 241 15.83 2.35 16.22
C LYS A 241 16.79 1.87 15.15
N LEU A 242 17.93 2.55 15.01
CA LEU A 242 19.02 2.16 14.13
C LEU A 242 19.94 1.15 14.82
N LYS A 243 20.71 0.41 14.03
CA LYS A 243 21.69 -0.57 14.55
C LYS A 243 22.80 0.04 15.39
N ASN A 244 23.10 1.32 15.19
CA ASN A 244 24.05 2.06 16.03
C ASN A 244 23.43 2.51 17.37
N GLY A 245 22.18 2.15 17.65
CA GLY A 245 21.46 2.48 18.89
C GLY A 245 20.71 3.82 18.87
N GLN A 246 20.86 4.64 17.82
CA GLN A 246 20.17 5.92 17.71
C GLN A 246 18.69 5.74 17.38
N PHE A 247 17.87 6.67 17.86
CA PHE A 247 16.47 6.79 17.46
C PHE A 247 16.32 7.93 16.46
N VAL A 248 15.65 7.66 15.36
CA VAL A 248 15.40 8.66 14.30
C VAL A 248 13.94 8.62 13.88
N ASP A 249 13.39 9.77 13.52
CA ASP A 249 12.11 9.83 12.82
C ASP A 249 12.28 9.25 11.42
N TYR A 250 11.28 8.53 10.93
CA TYR A 250 11.32 7.93 9.59
C TYR A 250 11.62 8.98 8.52
N LEU A 251 11.05 10.19 8.64
CA LEU A 251 11.27 11.30 7.72
C LEU A 251 12.72 11.81 7.67
N SER A 252 13.58 11.37 8.58
CA SER A 252 15.01 11.71 8.57
C SER A 252 15.86 10.74 7.73
N LEU A 253 15.25 9.67 7.20
CA LEU A 253 15.93 8.79 6.25
C LEU A 253 16.13 9.52 4.91
N SER A 254 17.14 9.08 4.17
CA SER A 254 17.38 9.58 2.81
C SER A 254 16.30 9.11 1.84
N ASP A 255 16.06 9.87 0.77
CA ASP A 255 15.12 9.48 -0.31
C ASP A 255 15.45 8.08 -0.88
N GLY A 256 16.74 7.73 -0.94
CA GLY A 256 17.19 6.41 -1.36
C GLY A 256 16.77 5.30 -0.39
N GLU A 257 16.86 5.52 0.93
CA GLU A 257 16.41 4.57 1.96
C GLU A 257 14.89 4.40 1.92
N HIS A 258 14.15 5.50 1.75
CA HIS A 258 12.70 5.47 1.53
C HIS A 258 12.35 4.64 0.30
N GLN A 259 12.95 4.94 -0.85
CA GLN A 259 12.73 4.21 -2.09
C GLN A 259 13.07 2.71 -1.92
N TYR A 260 14.17 2.40 -1.24
CA TYR A 260 14.63 1.03 -1.04
C TYR A 260 13.62 0.24 -0.20
N PHE A 261 13.11 0.84 0.87
CA PHE A 261 12.06 0.25 1.69
C PHE A 261 10.78 0.03 0.89
N ASN A 262 10.36 1.02 0.10
CA ASN A 262 9.12 0.96 -0.67
C ASN A 262 9.11 -0.21 -1.67
N ILE A 263 10.22 -0.40 -2.39
CA ILE A 263 10.33 -1.44 -3.41
C ILE A 263 10.52 -2.82 -2.76
N PHE A 264 11.58 -2.98 -1.96
CA PHE A 264 11.93 -4.29 -1.42
C PHE A 264 10.98 -4.73 -0.31
N GLY A 265 10.53 -3.81 0.55
CA GLY A 265 9.52 -4.10 1.56
C GLY A 265 8.21 -4.58 0.94
N SER A 266 7.84 -4.09 -0.24
CA SER A 266 6.61 -4.54 -0.91
C SER A 266 6.77 -5.86 -1.63
N ILE A 267 7.94 -6.10 -2.25
CA ILE A 267 8.29 -7.42 -2.81
C ILE A 267 8.26 -8.49 -1.70
N ILE A 268 8.82 -8.17 -0.53
CA ILE A 268 8.86 -9.03 0.64
C ILE A 268 7.45 -9.31 1.18
N MET A 269 6.68 -8.25 1.38
CA MET A 269 5.34 -8.30 1.98
C MET A 269 4.31 -8.98 1.08
N VAL A 270 4.30 -8.70 -0.23
CA VAL A 270 3.32 -9.27 -1.17
C VAL A 270 3.83 -10.61 -1.70
N ASN A 271 4.06 -11.58 -0.80
CA ASN A 271 4.50 -12.93 -1.14
C ASN A 271 3.35 -13.84 -1.61
N GLN A 272 2.53 -13.35 -2.55
CA GLN A 272 1.40 -14.09 -3.11
C GLN A 272 1.75 -14.60 -4.51
N ASP A 273 1.47 -15.89 -4.77
CA ASP A 273 1.63 -16.48 -6.10
C ASP A 273 0.84 -15.69 -7.17
N ASN A 274 1.47 -15.48 -8.32
CA ASN A 274 0.94 -14.74 -9.47
C ASN A 274 0.65 -13.26 -9.16
N SER A 275 1.55 -12.62 -8.41
CA SER A 275 1.60 -11.16 -8.29
C SER A 275 2.50 -10.57 -9.38
N LEU A 276 2.08 -9.45 -9.96
CA LEU A 276 2.85 -8.68 -10.95
C LEU A 276 3.30 -7.36 -10.34
N PHE A 277 4.60 -7.09 -10.34
CA PHE A 277 5.17 -5.79 -9.98
C PHE A 277 5.49 -4.99 -11.24
N LEU A 278 5.02 -3.76 -11.31
CA LEU A 278 5.30 -2.77 -12.35
C LEU A 278 6.16 -1.68 -11.70
N LEU A 279 7.48 -1.71 -11.94
CA LEU A 279 8.45 -0.85 -11.28
C LEU A 279 9.03 0.14 -12.29
N ASP A 280 8.68 1.41 -12.13
CA ASP A 280 9.21 2.48 -12.98
C ASP A 280 10.30 3.28 -12.29
N GLU A 281 11.49 3.24 -12.90
CA GLU A 281 12.73 3.84 -12.40
C GLU A 281 12.97 3.52 -10.90
N PRO A 282 12.95 2.24 -10.50
CA PRO A 282 13.07 1.82 -9.09
C PRO A 282 14.38 2.23 -8.42
N GLU A 283 15.38 2.70 -9.16
CA GLU A 283 16.71 3.00 -8.69
C GLU A 283 17.08 4.50 -8.70
N THR A 284 16.15 5.38 -9.04
CA THR A 284 16.41 6.83 -9.23
C THR A 284 17.16 7.47 -8.07
N HIS A 285 16.77 7.22 -6.82
CA HIS A 285 17.38 7.79 -5.63
C HIS A 285 18.43 6.86 -4.98
N PHE A 286 18.71 5.71 -5.58
CA PHE A 286 19.70 4.79 -5.06
C PHE A 286 21.12 5.32 -5.19
N ASN A 287 21.91 5.08 -4.15
CA ASN A 287 23.34 5.30 -4.19
C ASN A 287 24.01 4.34 -5.22
N PRO A 288 25.24 4.61 -5.67
CA PRO A 288 25.92 3.80 -6.69
C PRO A 288 26.05 2.31 -6.34
N LYS A 289 26.22 1.97 -5.04
CA LYS A 289 26.29 0.58 -4.58
C LYS A 289 24.95 -0.13 -4.85
N TRP A 290 23.84 0.46 -4.41
CA TRP A 290 22.51 -0.11 -4.58
C TRP A 290 22.09 -0.20 -6.04
N ARG A 291 22.39 0.81 -6.88
CA ARG A 291 22.13 0.72 -8.34
C ARG A 291 22.84 -0.48 -8.96
N ARG A 292 24.11 -0.71 -8.61
CA ARG A 292 24.89 -1.86 -9.11
C ARG A 292 24.34 -3.21 -8.62
N LEU A 293 23.90 -3.27 -7.36
CA LEU A 293 23.45 -4.53 -6.75
C LEU A 293 21.95 -4.80 -6.92
N PHE A 294 21.20 -3.86 -7.51
CA PHE A 294 19.74 -3.90 -7.57
C PHE A 294 19.18 -5.23 -8.07
N ILE A 295 19.59 -5.67 -9.26
CA ILE A 295 19.14 -6.94 -9.86
C ILE A 295 19.55 -8.14 -9.00
N SER A 296 20.70 -8.07 -8.32
CA SER A 296 21.16 -9.14 -7.44
C SER A 296 20.29 -9.23 -6.18
N HIS A 297 19.96 -8.10 -5.56
CA HIS A 297 19.05 -8.06 -4.41
C HIS A 297 17.65 -8.52 -4.80
N LEU A 298 17.15 -8.08 -5.94
CA LEU A 298 15.85 -8.47 -6.47
C LEU A 298 15.79 -9.98 -6.70
N ARG A 299 16.78 -10.57 -7.39
CA ARG A 299 16.88 -12.02 -7.60
C ARG A 299 16.99 -12.81 -6.31
N LEU A 300 17.71 -12.28 -5.32
CA LEU A 300 17.83 -12.93 -4.01
C LEU A 300 16.46 -13.03 -3.33
N LEU A 301 15.72 -11.93 -3.30
CA LEU A 301 14.42 -11.84 -2.62
C LEU A 301 13.31 -12.58 -3.36
N THR A 302 13.39 -12.71 -4.70
CA THR A 302 12.34 -13.35 -5.51
C THR A 302 12.64 -14.80 -5.90
N LYS A 303 13.80 -15.35 -5.54
CA LYS A 303 14.30 -16.68 -6.00
C LYS A 303 13.29 -17.82 -5.83
N SER A 304 12.56 -17.84 -4.73
CA SER A 304 11.60 -18.89 -4.35
C SER A 304 10.15 -18.48 -4.59
N ARG A 305 9.91 -17.28 -5.13
CA ARG A 305 8.58 -16.65 -5.19
C ARG A 305 8.03 -16.67 -6.62
N LYS A 306 6.73 -16.89 -6.76
CA LYS A 306 6.04 -16.84 -8.07
C LYS A 306 5.52 -15.44 -8.34
N GLN A 307 6.45 -14.50 -8.44
CA GLN A 307 6.19 -13.09 -8.69
C GLN A 307 6.81 -12.71 -10.04
N ASP A 308 6.04 -12.02 -10.87
CA ASP A 308 6.53 -11.46 -12.12
C ASP A 308 6.88 -9.98 -11.89
N LEU A 309 8.01 -9.54 -12.44
CA LEU A 309 8.49 -8.16 -12.30
C LEU A 309 8.74 -7.56 -13.69
N PHE A 310 8.08 -6.45 -13.97
CA PHE A 310 8.31 -5.62 -15.15
C PHE A 310 8.96 -4.32 -14.69
N LEU A 311 10.13 -4.02 -15.25
CA LEU A 311 10.93 -2.88 -14.83
C LEU A 311 11.23 -1.97 -16.02
N THR A 312 11.09 -0.67 -15.82
CA THR A 312 11.57 0.38 -16.73
C THR A 312 12.67 1.16 -16.04
N SER A 313 13.76 1.39 -16.76
CA SER A 313 14.95 2.04 -16.21
C SER A 313 15.80 2.63 -17.32
N HIS A 314 16.39 3.81 -17.06
CA HIS A 314 17.45 4.39 -17.88
C HIS A 314 18.86 3.98 -17.42
N SER A 315 18.99 3.25 -16.31
CA SER A 315 20.27 2.84 -15.74
C SER A 315 20.91 1.67 -16.51
N PRO A 316 22.17 1.80 -16.98
CA PRO A 316 22.88 0.72 -17.66
C PRO A 316 23.23 -0.46 -16.73
N PHE A 317 23.06 -0.32 -15.42
CA PHE A 317 23.24 -1.42 -14.47
C PHE A 317 21.99 -2.33 -14.37
N ILE A 318 20.87 -1.88 -14.94
CA ILE A 318 19.58 -2.59 -14.90
C ILE A 318 19.21 -3.18 -16.27
N VAL A 319 19.48 -2.44 -17.35
CA VAL A 319 19.14 -2.82 -18.75
C VAL A 319 20.06 -3.89 -19.31
#